data_AF-A0A1Q9MW17-F1
#
_entry.id   AF-A0A1Q9MW17-F1
#
_cell.length_a   1.000
_cell.length_b   1.000
_cell.length_c   1.000
_cell.angle_alpha   90.00
_cell.angle_beta   90.00
_cell.angle_gamma   90.00
#
_symmetry.space_group_name_H-M   'P 1'
#
loop_
_entity.id
_entity.type
_entity.pdbx_description
1 polymer ?
#
loop_
_entity_poly.entity_id
_entity_poly.type
_entity_poly.pdbx_seq_one_letter_code
_entity_poly.pdbx_strand_id
1 'polypeptide(L)'
;MFTFILYLGVFIFIEIFYIFLGFKSYRHDEIDAGRNNFANALVFGIALIFSLAFSPFTPIMPYPLDVVTVVFSIAFIFIFYIFMVKEERDPNRQATYVFGEKLSLRYDMYRKLSHFIVVGIFLIYIIIGSWMIIVLNSWMALTPEFWNASHLESPESAYGQYTTMFFVGIAFIGLNIADFVRIMKPEAYPLKKVNRILRDREKGTMLGPQVSFSIGCISVIMIIGPYFPMVACAAMGISSFGDAAANIIGRRWGKHKLRGPKTWEGLLGGAAVSFIVSFLFLIYEPALKTFKDGIPNIATLNFGVPAIVALAGTLTFCFVDYFTPVISDNLLNAFLSASIMVITAFVLVLL
;
A
#
# COMPACT_ATOMS: atom_id res chain seq x y z
N MET A 1 19.02 16.61 -1.85
CA MET A 1 18.16 17.76 -2.24
C MET A 1 17.58 17.61 -3.65
N PHE A 2 18.40 17.38 -4.69
CA PHE A 2 17.90 17.18 -6.06
C PHE A 2 16.87 16.05 -6.20
N THR A 3 17.19 14.85 -5.69
CA THR A 3 16.30 13.68 -5.67
C THR A 3 14.98 13.97 -4.98
N PHE A 4 15.01 14.64 -3.83
CA PHE A 4 13.82 15.07 -3.10
C PHE A 4 12.91 15.98 -3.94
N ILE A 5 13.47 17.01 -4.59
CA ILE A 5 12.69 17.92 -5.46
C ILE A 5 12.05 17.14 -6.61
N LEU A 6 12.78 16.19 -7.21
CA LEU A 6 12.27 15.35 -8.28
C LEU A 6 11.08 14.50 -7.80
N TYR A 7 11.18 13.83 -6.65
CA TYR A 7 10.06 13.07 -6.09
C TYR A 7 8.85 13.92 -5.78
N LEU A 8 9.08 15.09 -5.17
CA LEU A 8 8.01 16.01 -4.85
C LEU A 8 7.28 16.44 -6.13
N GLY A 9 8.01 16.72 -7.21
CA GLY A 9 7.43 16.99 -8.52
C GLY A 9 6.58 15.84 -9.06
N VAL A 10 7.08 14.59 -8.97
CA VAL A 10 6.33 13.39 -9.38
C VAL A 10 5.06 13.21 -8.55
N PHE A 11 5.14 13.38 -7.23
CA PHE A 11 4.00 13.23 -6.33
C PHE A 11 2.94 14.32 -6.54
N ILE A 12 3.35 15.58 -6.73
CA ILE A 12 2.43 16.66 -7.09
C ILE A 12 1.76 16.38 -8.43
N PHE A 13 2.49 15.89 -9.43
CA PHE A 13 1.91 15.52 -10.72
C PHE A 13 0.85 14.42 -10.57
N ILE A 14 1.14 13.37 -9.79
CA ILE A 14 0.20 12.28 -9.51
C ILE A 14 -1.06 12.80 -8.79
N GLU A 15 -0.90 13.68 -7.81
CA GLU A 15 -2.02 14.29 -7.10
C GLU A 15 -2.93 15.11 -8.04
N ILE A 16 -2.34 15.97 -8.88
CA ILE A 16 -3.08 16.73 -9.90
C ILE A 16 -3.79 15.77 -10.86
N PHE A 17 -3.15 14.67 -11.24
CA PHE A 17 -3.75 13.66 -12.09
C PHE A 17 -4.98 13.00 -11.46
N TYR A 18 -4.97 12.69 -10.16
CA TYR A 18 -6.13 12.13 -9.46
C TYR A 18 -7.31 13.10 -9.40
N ILE A 19 -7.03 14.39 -9.13
CA ILE A 19 -8.04 15.45 -9.17
C ILE A 19 -8.63 15.57 -10.57
N PHE A 20 -7.78 15.58 -11.61
CA PHE A 20 -8.21 15.59 -13.01
C PHE A 20 -9.10 14.39 -13.34
N LEU A 21 -8.72 13.18 -12.92
CA LEU A 21 -9.53 11.98 -13.12
C LEU A 21 -10.88 12.10 -12.41
N GLY A 22 -10.93 12.64 -11.19
CA GLY A 22 -12.19 12.89 -10.49
C GLY A 22 -13.16 13.76 -11.29
N PHE A 23 -12.67 14.88 -11.85
CA PHE A 23 -13.48 15.73 -12.72
C PHE A 23 -13.87 15.04 -14.03
N LYS A 24 -12.94 14.29 -14.64
CA LYS A 24 -13.20 13.52 -15.87
C LYS A 24 -14.30 12.48 -15.65
N SER A 25 -14.27 11.75 -14.53
CA SER A 25 -15.31 10.78 -14.16
C SER A 25 -16.70 11.41 -14.08
N TYR A 26 -16.83 12.56 -13.41
CA TYR A 26 -18.13 13.24 -13.32
C TYR A 26 -18.63 13.74 -14.67
N ARG A 27 -17.74 14.15 -15.59
CA ARG A 27 -18.13 14.53 -16.96
C ARG A 27 -18.63 13.37 -17.81
N HIS A 28 -18.30 12.13 -17.44
CA HIS A 28 -18.74 10.91 -18.11
C HIS A 28 -19.88 10.19 -17.35
N ASP A 29 -20.54 10.87 -16.41
CA ASP A 29 -21.59 10.30 -15.55
C ASP A 29 -21.13 9.08 -14.71
N GLU A 30 -19.81 8.90 -14.53
CA GLU A 30 -19.22 7.86 -13.69
C GLU A 30 -19.08 8.35 -12.23
N ILE A 31 -20.21 8.64 -11.57
CA ILE A 31 -20.26 9.27 -10.24
C ILE A 31 -19.41 8.53 -9.19
N ASP A 32 -19.50 7.20 -9.16
CA ASP A 32 -18.77 6.38 -8.20
C ASP A 32 -17.26 6.42 -8.44
N ALA A 33 -16.83 6.45 -9.72
CA ALA A 33 -15.43 6.63 -10.07
C ALA A 33 -14.92 7.99 -9.62
N GLY A 34 -15.72 9.05 -9.83
CA GLY A 34 -15.40 10.42 -9.39
C GLY A 34 -15.17 10.48 -7.88
N ARG A 35 -16.11 9.96 -7.09
CA ARG A 35 -16.00 9.89 -5.61
C ARG A 35 -14.76 9.14 -5.17
N ASN A 36 -14.46 7.98 -5.79
CA ASN A 36 -13.27 7.21 -5.45
C ASN A 36 -11.98 7.94 -5.80
N ASN A 37 -11.91 8.57 -6.96
CA ASN A 37 -10.71 9.30 -7.42
C ASN A 37 -10.44 10.52 -6.53
N PHE A 38 -11.48 11.28 -6.14
CA PHE A 38 -11.32 12.39 -5.18
C PHE A 38 -10.94 11.93 -3.78
N ALA A 39 -11.46 10.80 -3.29
CA ALA A 39 -11.04 10.26 -2.00
C ALA A 39 -9.56 9.84 -2.00
N ASN A 40 -9.10 9.24 -3.09
CA ASN A 40 -7.69 8.91 -3.29
C ASN A 40 -6.80 10.16 -3.31
N ALA A 41 -7.19 11.19 -4.06
CA ALA A 41 -6.52 12.49 -4.08
C ALA A 41 -6.46 13.09 -2.67
N LEU A 42 -7.60 13.17 -1.98
CA LEU A 42 -7.66 13.75 -0.64
C LEU A 42 -6.71 13.05 0.36
N VAL A 43 -6.73 11.71 0.41
CA VAL A 43 -5.86 10.95 1.32
C VAL A 43 -4.39 11.16 0.96
N PHE A 44 -4.04 11.10 -0.33
CA PHE A 44 -2.66 11.29 -0.77
C PHE A 44 -2.17 12.72 -0.54
N GLY A 45 -2.97 13.73 -0.90
CA GLY A 45 -2.70 15.14 -0.65
C GLY A 45 -2.48 15.46 0.83
N ILE A 46 -3.30 14.90 1.73
CA ILE A 46 -3.09 15.02 3.19
C ILE A 46 -1.73 14.44 3.58
N ALA A 47 -1.37 13.27 3.07
CA ALA A 47 -0.07 12.65 3.36
C ALA A 47 1.12 13.47 2.84
N LEU A 48 1.00 14.04 1.63
CA LEU A 48 2.02 14.92 1.06
C LEU A 48 2.20 16.18 1.90
N ILE A 49 1.11 16.87 2.24
CA ILE A 49 1.15 18.09 3.06
C ILE A 49 1.74 17.78 4.44
N PHE A 50 1.30 16.70 5.08
CA PHE A 50 1.82 16.27 6.37
C PHE A 50 3.33 16.00 6.30
N SER A 51 3.79 15.23 5.31
CA SER A 51 5.21 14.94 5.12
C SER A 51 6.04 16.21 4.93
N LEU A 52 5.53 17.18 4.16
CA LEU A 52 6.21 18.47 3.95
C LEU A 52 6.23 19.34 5.21
N ALA A 53 5.18 19.30 6.03
CA ALA A 53 5.06 20.13 7.22
C ALA A 53 5.92 19.63 8.39
N PHE A 54 5.94 18.32 8.62
CA PHE A 54 6.60 17.71 9.79
C PHE A 54 8.03 17.26 9.53
N SER A 55 8.38 17.06 8.27
CA SER A 55 9.71 16.60 7.90
C SER A 55 10.24 17.35 6.67
N PRO A 56 10.21 18.70 6.70
CA PRO A 56 10.72 19.49 5.59
C PRO A 56 12.20 19.15 5.42
N PHE A 57 12.58 18.78 4.19
CA PHE A 57 13.95 18.43 3.80
C PHE A 57 14.50 17.07 4.27
N THR A 58 13.78 16.28 5.07
CA THR A 58 14.14 14.87 5.18
C THR A 58 13.67 14.18 3.90
N PRO A 59 14.58 13.52 3.17
CA PRO A 59 14.17 12.89 1.94
C PRO A 59 13.21 11.75 2.30
N ILE A 60 12.09 11.69 1.56
CA ILE A 60 11.04 10.67 1.71
C ILE A 60 11.69 9.27 1.74
N MET A 61 12.73 9.06 0.93
CA MET A 61 13.63 7.91 1.04
C MET A 61 15.04 8.40 1.34
N PRO A 62 15.80 7.74 2.23
CA PRO A 62 17.19 8.10 2.48
C PRO A 62 18.06 7.76 1.27
N TYR A 63 19.22 8.42 1.21
CA TYR A 63 20.29 7.98 0.32
C TYR A 63 20.83 6.61 0.75
N PRO A 64 21.16 5.68 -0.17
CA PRO A 64 21.09 5.80 -1.64
C PRO A 64 19.76 5.34 -2.27
N LEU A 65 18.77 4.96 -1.46
CA LEU A 65 17.50 4.40 -1.95
C LEU A 65 16.68 5.39 -2.78
N ASP A 66 16.80 6.68 -2.48
CA ASP A 66 16.20 7.74 -3.30
C ASP A 66 16.75 7.74 -4.74
N VAL A 67 18.07 7.67 -4.92
CA VAL A 67 18.74 7.61 -6.22
C VAL A 67 18.37 6.33 -6.95
N VAL A 68 18.42 5.18 -6.27
CA VAL A 68 18.05 3.89 -6.87
C VAL A 68 16.60 3.90 -7.35
N THR A 69 15.69 4.51 -6.60
CA THR A 69 14.28 4.65 -7.01
C THR A 69 14.13 5.56 -8.23
N VAL A 70 14.96 6.61 -8.37
CA VAL A 70 14.88 7.51 -9.54
C VAL A 70 15.34 6.75 -10.78
N VAL A 71 16.48 6.06 -10.68
CA VAL A 71 17.01 5.24 -11.78
C VAL A 71 16.01 4.15 -12.17
N PHE A 72 15.42 3.47 -11.18
CA PHE A 72 14.38 2.48 -11.42
C PHE A 72 13.18 3.09 -12.15
N SER A 73 12.70 4.27 -11.70
CA SER A 73 11.54 4.92 -12.30
C SER A 73 11.79 5.31 -13.76
N ILE A 74 12.98 5.86 -14.07
CA ILE A 74 13.38 6.20 -15.44
C ILE A 74 13.43 4.93 -16.31
N ALA A 75 14.10 3.88 -15.82
CA ALA A 75 14.20 2.61 -16.53
C ALA A 75 12.82 1.98 -16.76
N PHE A 76 11.95 2.00 -15.74
CA PHE A 76 10.59 1.50 -15.84
C PHE A 76 9.77 2.27 -16.87
N ILE A 77 9.80 3.61 -16.85
CA ILE A 77 9.09 4.44 -17.84
C ILE A 77 9.57 4.11 -19.26
N PHE A 78 10.89 4.00 -19.46
CA PHE A 78 11.46 3.67 -20.76
C PHE A 78 11.02 2.29 -21.26
N ILE A 79 11.12 1.26 -20.41
CA ILE A 79 10.70 -0.11 -20.75
C ILE A 79 9.19 -0.16 -21.01
N PHE A 80 8.38 0.49 -20.17
CA PHE A 80 6.94 0.54 -20.31
C PHE A 80 6.53 1.25 -21.61
N TYR A 81 7.22 2.34 -21.97
CA TYR A 81 7.03 3.03 -23.23
C TYR A 81 7.36 2.15 -24.45
N ILE A 82 8.45 1.37 -24.41
CA ILE A 82 8.76 0.40 -25.47
C ILE A 82 7.60 -0.60 -25.64
N PHE A 83 7.06 -1.11 -24.54
CA PHE A 83 5.91 -2.02 -24.61
C PHE A 83 4.65 -1.33 -25.16
N MET A 84 4.40 -0.07 -24.82
CA MET A 84 3.30 0.71 -25.41
C MET A 84 3.45 0.86 -26.92
N VAL A 85 4.65 1.27 -27.40
CA VAL A 85 4.91 1.43 -28.84
C VAL A 85 4.75 0.10 -29.58
N LYS A 86 5.19 -1.01 -28.97
CA LYS A 86 5.00 -2.35 -29.52
C LYS A 86 3.51 -2.70 -29.64
N GLU A 87 2.72 -2.41 -28.60
CA GLU A 87 1.27 -2.65 -28.59
C GLU A 87 0.53 -1.79 -29.63
N GLU A 88 0.95 -0.54 -29.83
CA GLU A 88 0.38 0.34 -30.86
C GLU A 88 0.64 -0.14 -32.29
N ARG A 89 1.74 -0.86 -32.50
CA ARG A 89 2.14 -1.38 -33.82
C ARG A 89 1.56 -2.75 -34.14
N ASP A 90 0.89 -3.43 -33.20
CA ASP A 90 0.34 -4.76 -33.44
C ASP A 90 -0.87 -4.69 -34.41
N PRO A 91 -0.76 -5.23 -35.64
CA PRO A 91 -1.86 -5.23 -36.60
C PRO A 91 -3.00 -6.17 -36.20
N ASN A 92 -2.73 -7.16 -35.33
CA ASN A 92 -3.74 -8.09 -34.81
C ASN A 92 -4.41 -7.56 -33.54
N ARG A 93 -4.42 -6.24 -33.35
CA ARG A 93 -5.09 -5.57 -32.23
C ARG A 93 -6.56 -6.04 -32.17
N GLN A 94 -6.84 -6.95 -31.26
CA GLN A 94 -8.20 -7.17 -30.82
C GLN A 94 -8.43 -6.30 -29.61
N ALA A 95 -9.44 -5.43 -29.69
CA ALA A 95 -9.98 -4.72 -28.53
C ALA A 95 -10.57 -5.78 -27.59
N THR A 96 -9.74 -6.43 -26.78
CA THR A 96 -10.16 -7.50 -25.87
C THR A 96 -10.79 -6.87 -24.64
N TYR A 97 -11.97 -6.30 -24.82
CA TYR A 97 -12.89 -6.02 -23.73
C TYR A 97 -13.82 -7.21 -23.60
N VAL A 98 -13.34 -8.28 -22.95
CA VAL A 98 -14.25 -9.36 -22.55
C VAL A 98 -14.99 -8.87 -21.31
N PHE A 99 -16.20 -8.38 -21.53
CA PHE A 99 -17.12 -7.95 -20.47
C PHE A 99 -17.84 -9.19 -19.91
N GLY A 100 -17.85 -9.31 -18.59
CA GLY A 100 -18.59 -10.33 -17.88
C GLY A 100 -18.88 -9.82 -16.48
N GLU A 101 -20.16 -9.81 -16.10
CA GLU A 101 -20.68 -9.17 -14.87
C GLU A 101 -20.04 -9.67 -13.57
N LYS A 102 -19.47 -10.87 -13.57
CA LYS A 102 -18.83 -11.47 -12.39
C LYS A 102 -17.49 -12.11 -12.73
N LEU A 103 -16.44 -11.61 -12.08
CA LEU A 103 -15.13 -12.26 -12.06
C LEU A 103 -15.24 -13.65 -11.42
N SER A 104 -14.71 -14.65 -12.14
CA SER A 104 -14.57 -16.00 -11.59
C SER A 104 -13.69 -15.97 -10.34
N LEU A 105 -13.89 -16.94 -9.45
CA LEU A 105 -13.08 -17.08 -8.22
C LEU A 105 -11.57 -17.05 -8.51
N ARG A 106 -11.14 -17.67 -9.62
CA ARG A 106 -9.73 -17.71 -10.03
C ARG A 106 -9.17 -16.31 -10.30
N TYR A 107 -9.89 -15.48 -11.06
CA TYR A 107 -9.44 -14.12 -11.35
C TYR A 107 -9.49 -13.21 -10.13
N ASP A 108 -10.48 -13.39 -9.25
CA ASP A 108 -10.51 -12.64 -7.99
C ASP A 108 -9.38 -13.05 -7.05
N MET A 109 -8.99 -14.34 -7.03
CA MET A 109 -7.79 -14.79 -6.33
C MET A 109 -6.52 -14.18 -6.92
N TYR A 110 -6.35 -14.14 -8.25
CA TYR A 110 -5.19 -13.47 -8.86
C TYR A 110 -5.14 -11.97 -8.53
N ARG A 111 -6.30 -11.31 -8.47
CA ARG A 111 -6.41 -9.91 -8.04
C ARG A 111 -5.94 -9.71 -6.61
N LYS A 112 -6.34 -10.59 -5.70
CA LYS A 112 -5.93 -10.51 -4.30
C LYS A 112 -4.49 -11.01 -4.11
N LEU A 113 -4.00 -11.89 -5.00
CA LEU A 113 -2.60 -12.31 -5.05
C LEU A 113 -1.67 -11.14 -5.40
N SER A 114 -2.10 -10.16 -6.20
CA SER A 114 -1.27 -8.95 -6.39
C SER A 114 -1.13 -8.13 -5.11
N HIS A 115 -2.06 -8.24 -4.16
CA HIS A 115 -1.90 -7.66 -2.82
C HIS A 115 -0.90 -8.46 -1.97
N PHE A 116 -0.68 -9.74 -2.27
CA PHE A 116 0.40 -10.53 -1.66
C PHE A 116 1.80 -10.11 -2.12
N ILE A 117 1.95 -9.37 -3.22
CA ILE A 117 3.25 -8.73 -3.53
C ILE A 117 3.60 -7.73 -2.43
N VAL A 118 2.61 -7.01 -1.92
CA VAL A 118 2.78 -6.08 -0.79
C VAL A 118 2.98 -6.84 0.53
N VAL A 119 2.38 -8.03 0.69
CA VAL A 119 2.76 -8.96 1.76
C VAL A 119 4.23 -9.37 1.68
N GLY A 120 4.72 -9.62 0.47
CA GLY A 120 6.15 -9.78 0.20
C GLY A 120 6.92 -8.60 0.79
N ILE A 121 6.51 -7.37 0.47
CA ILE A 121 7.13 -6.14 1.01
C ILE A 121 7.09 -6.05 2.55
N PHE A 122 6.10 -6.62 3.24
CA PHE A 122 6.12 -6.70 4.72
C PHE A 122 7.11 -7.72 5.25
N LEU A 123 7.25 -8.87 4.59
CA LEU A 123 8.34 -9.81 4.90
C LEU A 123 9.69 -9.17 4.61
N ILE A 124 9.77 -8.31 3.58
CA ILE A 124 10.94 -7.48 3.33
C ILE A 124 11.18 -6.53 4.51
N TYR A 125 10.17 -5.81 5.02
CA TYR A 125 10.30 -4.90 6.17
C TYR A 125 10.99 -5.57 7.36
N ILE A 126 10.48 -6.74 7.77
CA ILE A 126 10.91 -7.46 8.98
C ILE A 126 12.23 -8.19 8.77
N ILE A 127 12.36 -8.89 7.64
CA ILE A 127 13.47 -9.82 7.41
C ILE A 127 14.53 -9.13 6.57
N ILE A 128 14.16 -8.66 5.37
CA ILE A 128 15.14 -8.16 4.40
C ILE A 128 15.69 -6.80 4.78
N GLY A 129 14.95 -5.91 5.47
CA GLY A 129 15.45 -4.59 5.86
C GLY A 129 16.78 -4.67 6.62
N SER A 130 16.85 -5.58 7.59
CA SER A 130 18.06 -5.87 8.38
C SER A 130 19.18 -6.54 7.58
N TRP A 131 18.87 -7.25 6.50
CA TRP A 131 19.89 -7.77 5.57
C TRP A 131 20.34 -6.71 4.57
N MET A 132 19.43 -5.86 4.12
CA MET A 132 19.69 -4.85 3.12
C MET A 132 20.62 -3.78 3.67
N ILE A 133 20.52 -3.41 4.95
CA ILE A 133 21.51 -2.54 5.59
C ILE A 133 22.92 -3.15 5.57
N ILE A 134 23.06 -4.46 5.84
CA ILE A 134 24.35 -5.15 5.80
C ILE A 134 24.91 -5.13 4.37
N VAL A 135 24.07 -5.44 3.39
CA VAL A 135 24.46 -5.44 1.95
C VAL A 135 24.82 -4.03 1.49
N LEU A 136 24.01 -3.01 1.81
CA LEU A 136 24.26 -1.63 1.43
C LEU A 136 25.53 -1.09 2.09
N ASN A 137 25.73 -1.33 3.39
CA ASN A 137 26.95 -0.92 4.09
C ASN A 137 28.18 -1.60 3.49
N SER A 138 28.08 -2.89 3.16
CA SER A 138 29.17 -3.63 2.50
C SER A 138 29.46 -3.06 1.11
N TRP A 139 28.42 -2.75 0.33
CA TRP A 139 28.57 -2.18 -1.01
C TRP A 139 29.16 -0.76 -0.98
N MET A 140 28.70 0.08 -0.05
CA MET A 140 29.25 1.42 0.15
C MET A 140 30.71 1.39 0.58
N ALA A 141 31.06 0.45 1.47
CA ALA A 141 32.44 0.24 1.92
C ALA A 141 33.38 -0.21 0.79
N LEU A 142 32.87 -0.88 -0.25
CA LEU A 142 33.66 -1.27 -1.43
C LEU A 142 33.95 -0.08 -2.38
N THR A 143 33.18 1.01 -2.29
CA THR A 143 33.28 2.15 -3.22
C THR A 143 33.22 3.51 -2.51
N PRO A 144 34.03 3.74 -1.46
CA PRO A 144 33.89 4.89 -0.55
C PRO A 144 34.04 6.24 -1.25
N GLU A 145 34.88 6.31 -2.29
CA GLU A 145 35.09 7.50 -3.12
C GLU A 145 33.82 7.95 -3.85
N PHE A 146 32.92 7.01 -4.17
CA PHE A 146 31.66 7.30 -4.86
C PHE A 146 30.56 7.77 -3.89
N TRP A 147 30.53 7.19 -2.68
CA TRP A 147 29.42 7.40 -1.73
C TRP A 147 29.63 8.58 -0.78
N ASN A 148 30.85 9.15 -0.71
CA ASN A 148 31.20 10.24 0.22
C ASN A 148 30.66 9.97 1.64
N ALA A 149 30.86 8.73 2.09
CA ALA A 149 30.05 8.12 3.13
C ALA A 149 30.44 8.63 4.54
N SER A 150 29.86 9.74 4.96
CA SER A 150 29.47 9.85 6.36
C SER A 150 28.55 8.65 6.64
N HIS A 151 28.95 7.78 7.57
CA HIS A 151 28.24 6.55 7.87
C HIS A 151 26.73 6.80 7.99
N LEU A 152 25.98 5.87 7.42
CA LEU A 152 24.53 5.88 7.40
C LEU A 152 24.07 5.48 8.83
N GLU A 153 24.27 6.38 9.79
CA GLU A 153 23.98 6.23 11.22
C GLU A 153 22.48 6.42 11.47
N SER A 154 21.64 5.58 10.87
CA SER A 154 20.26 5.47 11.31
C SER A 154 20.05 4.18 12.11
N PRO A 155 19.15 4.18 13.11
CA PRO A 155 18.78 2.98 13.83
C PRO A 155 18.38 1.85 12.88
N GLU A 156 18.70 0.59 13.21
CA GLU A 156 18.34 -0.60 12.39
C GLU A 156 16.85 -0.60 12.00
N SER A 157 15.97 -0.17 12.92
CA SER A 157 14.52 -0.10 12.71
C SER A 157 14.11 0.91 11.62
N ALA A 158 14.84 2.01 11.47
CA ALA A 158 14.59 3.01 10.44
C ALA A 158 14.83 2.44 9.04
N TYR A 159 15.80 1.53 8.89
CA TYR A 159 16.08 0.90 7.60
C TYR A 159 14.99 -0.03 7.11
N GLY A 160 14.33 -0.77 8.02
CA GLY A 160 13.14 -1.56 7.66
C GLY A 160 12.09 -0.67 7.00
N GLN A 161 11.81 0.48 7.62
CA GLN A 161 10.90 1.49 7.08
C GLN A 161 11.36 2.04 5.74
N TYR A 162 12.62 2.45 5.61
CA TYR A 162 13.15 2.99 4.36
C TYR A 162 13.13 1.96 3.22
N THR A 163 13.41 0.70 3.52
CA THR A 163 13.35 -0.41 2.57
C THR A 163 11.92 -0.63 2.08
N THR A 164 10.96 -0.67 2.99
CA THR A 164 9.56 -0.83 2.62
C THR A 164 9.05 0.38 1.87
N MET A 165 9.45 1.59 2.25
CA MET A 165 9.12 2.79 1.51
C MET A 165 9.70 2.78 0.10
N PHE A 166 10.92 2.27 -0.08
CA PHE A 166 11.52 2.02 -1.38
C PHE A 166 10.67 1.09 -2.24
N PHE A 167 10.35 -0.11 -1.74
CA PHE A 167 9.56 -1.09 -2.50
C PHE A 167 8.12 -0.64 -2.77
N VAL A 168 7.46 -0.03 -1.78
CA VAL A 168 6.12 0.56 -1.96
C VAL A 168 6.19 1.74 -2.92
N GLY A 169 7.23 2.56 -2.87
CA GLY A 169 7.44 3.71 -3.75
C GLY A 169 7.59 3.31 -5.22
N ILE A 170 8.45 2.34 -5.53
CA ILE A 170 8.59 1.83 -6.90
C ILE A 170 7.29 1.17 -7.40
N ALA A 171 6.59 0.43 -6.53
CA ALA A 171 5.31 -0.19 -6.87
C ALA A 171 4.25 0.88 -7.12
N PHE A 172 4.17 1.90 -6.28
CA PHE A 172 3.26 3.03 -6.41
C PHE A 172 3.47 3.76 -7.73
N ILE A 173 4.72 4.11 -8.08
CA ILE A 173 5.04 4.77 -9.35
C ILE A 173 4.67 3.88 -10.53
N GLY A 174 5.08 2.61 -10.52
CA GLY A 174 4.80 1.68 -11.61
C GLY A 174 3.31 1.43 -11.83
N LEU A 175 2.54 1.24 -10.74
CA LEU A 175 1.09 1.07 -10.79
C LEU A 175 0.40 2.34 -11.31
N ASN A 176 0.84 3.52 -10.89
CA ASN A 176 0.29 4.79 -11.37
C ASN A 176 0.54 5.02 -12.85
N ILE A 177 1.73 4.72 -13.35
CA ILE A 177 2.03 4.81 -14.79
C ILE A 177 1.15 3.83 -15.57
N ALA A 178 1.03 2.59 -15.10
CA ALA A 178 0.20 1.59 -15.74
C ALA A 178 -1.28 2.04 -15.80
N ASP A 179 -1.82 2.57 -14.70
CA ASP A 179 -3.20 3.03 -14.64
C ASP A 179 -3.43 4.33 -15.42
N PHE A 180 -2.46 5.24 -15.43
CA PHE A 180 -2.48 6.43 -16.28
C PHE A 180 -2.65 6.05 -17.75
N VAL A 181 -1.82 5.13 -18.24
CA VAL A 181 -1.90 4.66 -19.63
C VAL A 181 -3.19 3.88 -19.88
N ARG A 182 -3.62 3.03 -18.94
CA ARG A 182 -4.89 2.30 -19.03
C ARG A 182 -6.08 3.25 -19.23
N ILE A 183 -6.12 4.36 -18.50
CA ILE A 183 -7.25 5.30 -18.52
C ILE A 183 -7.14 6.32 -19.67
N MET A 184 -5.93 6.78 -20.00
CA MET A 184 -5.71 7.85 -20.98
C MET A 184 -5.52 7.33 -22.40
N LYS A 185 -4.94 6.15 -22.57
CA LYS A 185 -4.66 5.54 -23.89
C LYS A 185 -4.87 4.02 -23.84
N PRO A 186 -6.12 3.56 -23.61
CA PRO A 186 -6.41 2.14 -23.41
C PRO A 186 -6.00 1.26 -24.60
N GLU A 187 -5.94 1.81 -25.82
CA GLU A 187 -5.52 1.08 -27.02
C GLU A 187 -4.04 0.71 -26.99
N ALA A 188 -3.20 1.53 -26.35
CA ALA A 188 -1.76 1.37 -26.24
C ALA A 188 -1.33 0.68 -24.94
N TYR A 189 -2.27 0.31 -24.06
CA TYR A 189 -1.96 -0.26 -22.77
C TYR A 189 -1.34 -1.67 -22.93
N PRO A 190 -0.08 -1.91 -22.53
CA PRO A 190 0.62 -3.16 -22.83
C PRO A 190 0.15 -4.35 -21.96
N LEU A 191 -0.58 -4.08 -20.87
CA LEU A 191 -1.02 -5.10 -19.91
C LEU A 191 -2.51 -5.43 -20.07
N LYS A 192 -3.05 -5.47 -21.30
CA LYS A 192 -4.49 -5.75 -21.55
C LYS A 192 -5.00 -7.03 -20.89
N LYS A 193 -4.14 -8.05 -20.76
CA LYS A 193 -4.49 -9.30 -20.04
C LYS A 193 -4.85 -9.06 -18.57
N VAL A 194 -4.25 -8.05 -17.94
CA VAL A 194 -4.53 -7.66 -16.55
C VAL A 194 -5.91 -7.00 -16.43
N ASN A 195 -6.44 -6.37 -17.49
CA ASN A 195 -7.80 -5.81 -17.46
C ASN A 195 -8.89 -6.88 -17.26
N ARG A 196 -8.60 -8.16 -17.52
CA ARG A 196 -9.50 -9.27 -17.20
C ARG A 196 -9.71 -9.47 -15.69
N ILE A 197 -8.86 -8.85 -14.87
CA ILE A 197 -8.89 -8.92 -13.41
C ILE A 197 -9.72 -7.76 -12.82
N LEU A 198 -9.95 -6.68 -13.58
CA LEU A 198 -10.74 -5.53 -13.13
C LEU A 198 -12.24 -5.84 -13.12
N ARG A 199 -12.96 -5.32 -12.12
CA ARG A 199 -14.44 -5.35 -12.06
C ARG A 199 -15.03 -4.34 -13.05
N ASP A 200 -16.28 -4.52 -13.44
CA ASP A 200 -16.90 -3.60 -14.42
C ASP A 200 -16.92 -2.15 -13.97
N ARG A 201 -17.19 -1.90 -12.68
CA ARG A 201 -17.08 -0.55 -12.09
C ARG A 201 -15.66 0.05 -12.13
N GLU A 202 -14.64 -0.79 -12.28
CA GLU A 202 -13.22 -0.41 -12.33
C GLU A 202 -12.72 -0.22 -13.78
N LYS A 203 -13.54 -0.55 -14.80
CA LYS A 203 -13.13 -0.58 -16.22
C LYS A 203 -13.22 0.77 -16.96
N GLY A 204 -13.65 1.84 -16.30
CA GLY A 204 -13.71 3.20 -16.84
C GLY A 204 -12.58 4.10 -16.33
N THR A 205 -12.95 5.31 -15.91
CA THR A 205 -12.03 6.31 -15.37
C THR A 205 -11.68 6.10 -13.89
N MET A 206 -12.25 5.08 -13.25
CA MET A 206 -11.95 4.73 -11.86
C MET A 206 -10.52 4.22 -11.73
N LEU A 207 -9.78 4.75 -10.75
CA LEU A 207 -8.49 4.20 -10.35
C LEU A 207 -8.64 2.73 -9.93
N GLY A 208 -7.68 1.91 -10.37
CA GLY A 208 -7.64 0.50 -10.04
C GLY A 208 -7.53 0.28 -8.53
N PRO A 209 -8.07 -0.84 -8.00
CA PRO A 209 -8.03 -1.13 -6.57
C PRO A 209 -6.60 -1.29 -6.03
N GLN A 210 -5.65 -1.63 -6.90
CA GLN A 210 -4.22 -1.75 -6.58
C GLN A 210 -3.57 -0.37 -6.39
N VAL A 211 -3.96 0.62 -7.21
CA VAL A 211 -3.51 2.01 -7.05
C VAL A 211 -4.08 2.57 -5.75
N SER A 212 -5.38 2.40 -5.51
CA SER A 212 -6.02 2.84 -4.25
C SER A 212 -5.38 2.21 -3.01
N PHE A 213 -5.04 0.92 -3.10
CA PHE A 213 -4.29 0.24 -2.04
C PHE A 213 -2.89 0.84 -1.84
N SER A 214 -2.14 1.05 -2.93
CA SER A 214 -0.79 1.64 -2.86
C SER A 214 -0.80 3.07 -2.29
N ILE A 215 -1.84 3.86 -2.59
CA ILE A 215 -2.08 5.18 -1.99
C ILE A 215 -2.30 5.04 -0.48
N GLY A 216 -3.15 4.10 -0.06
CA GLY A 216 -3.36 3.81 1.37
C GLY A 216 -2.05 3.45 2.08
N CYS A 217 -1.26 2.54 1.52
CA CYS A 217 0.03 2.13 2.06
C CYS A 217 1.04 3.30 2.14
N ILE A 218 1.28 4.01 1.04
CA ILE A 218 2.27 5.10 1.02
C ILE A 218 1.85 6.24 1.96
N SER A 219 0.56 6.55 2.04
CA SER A 219 0.03 7.60 2.92
C SER A 219 0.24 7.26 4.40
N VAL A 220 -0.04 6.01 4.79
CA VAL A 220 0.23 5.53 6.16
C VAL A 220 1.72 5.51 6.46
N ILE A 221 2.57 5.09 5.52
CA ILE A 221 4.03 5.12 5.68
C ILE A 221 4.55 6.55 5.86
N MET A 222 3.99 7.54 5.15
CA MET A 222 4.41 8.93 5.23
C MET A 222 3.96 9.62 6.52
N ILE A 223 2.72 9.37 6.97
CA ILE A 223 2.14 10.06 8.12
C ILE A 223 2.49 9.34 9.43
N ILE A 224 2.29 8.03 9.47
CA ILE A 224 2.32 7.23 10.71
C ILE A 224 3.64 6.49 10.84
N GLY A 225 4.21 6.01 9.73
CA GLY A 225 5.45 5.24 9.71
C GLY A 225 6.60 5.83 10.54
N PRO A 226 6.92 7.15 10.45
CA PRO A 226 8.06 7.72 11.16
C PRO A 226 7.91 7.71 12.69
N TYR A 227 6.67 7.64 13.19
CA TYR A 227 6.37 7.72 14.62
C TYR A 227 5.91 6.37 15.20
N PHE A 228 5.15 5.60 14.42
CA PHE A 228 4.54 4.33 14.82
C PHE A 228 4.68 3.27 13.71
N PRO A 229 5.91 2.81 13.41
CA PRO A 229 6.16 1.91 12.30
C PRO A 229 5.37 0.60 12.40
N MET A 230 5.26 0.02 13.60
CA MET A 230 4.51 -1.23 13.80
C MET A 230 3.01 -1.04 13.61
N VAL A 231 2.46 0.15 13.91
CA VAL A 231 1.05 0.47 13.63
C VAL A 231 0.82 0.62 12.13
N ALA A 232 1.76 1.25 11.42
CA ALA A 232 1.72 1.32 9.96
C ALA A 232 1.73 -0.08 9.31
N CYS A 233 2.64 -0.96 9.75
CA CYS A 233 2.70 -2.35 9.30
C CYS A 233 1.40 -3.12 9.63
N ALA A 234 0.89 -2.98 10.85
CA ALA A 234 -0.36 -3.59 11.26
C ALA A 234 -1.54 -3.15 10.37
N ALA A 235 -1.66 -1.85 10.09
CA ALA A 235 -2.77 -1.33 9.30
C ALA A 235 -2.74 -1.80 7.84
N MET A 236 -1.55 -1.80 7.23
CA MET A 236 -1.40 -2.34 5.89
C MET A 236 -1.63 -3.85 5.85
N GLY A 237 -1.20 -4.58 6.89
CA GLY A 237 -1.47 -6.00 7.08
C GLY A 237 -2.96 -6.32 7.21
N ILE A 238 -3.71 -5.53 7.98
CA ILE A 238 -5.18 -5.61 8.06
C ILE A 238 -5.78 -5.44 6.66
N SER A 239 -5.37 -4.39 5.93
CA SER A 239 -5.91 -4.11 4.61
C SER A 239 -5.59 -5.18 3.56
N SER A 240 -4.48 -5.90 3.67
CA SER A 240 -4.12 -6.97 2.73
C SER A 240 -4.66 -8.34 3.14
N PHE A 241 -4.37 -8.77 4.38
CA PHE A 241 -4.68 -10.11 4.85
C PHE A 241 -6.12 -10.23 5.33
N GLY A 242 -6.64 -9.21 6.02
CA GLY A 242 -8.02 -9.19 6.51
C GLY A 242 -9.03 -9.29 5.37
N ASP A 243 -8.87 -8.43 4.36
CA ASP A 243 -9.73 -8.42 3.18
C ASP A 243 -9.57 -9.70 2.33
N ALA A 244 -8.34 -10.21 2.15
CA ALA A 244 -8.13 -11.49 1.45
C ALA A 244 -8.80 -12.65 2.18
N ALA A 245 -8.66 -12.72 3.51
CA ALA A 245 -9.29 -13.74 4.34
C ALA A 245 -10.82 -13.63 4.30
N ALA A 246 -11.37 -12.42 4.40
CA ALA A 246 -12.82 -12.20 4.34
C ALA A 246 -13.41 -12.68 3.02
N ASN A 247 -12.74 -12.40 1.91
CA ASN A 247 -13.17 -12.83 0.59
C ASN A 247 -13.05 -14.35 0.40
N ILE A 248 -11.90 -14.95 0.76
CA ILE A 248 -11.69 -16.40 0.64
C ILE A 248 -12.68 -17.17 1.50
N ILE A 249 -12.82 -16.78 2.76
CA ILE A 249 -13.68 -17.47 3.72
C ILE A 249 -15.15 -17.27 3.34
N GLY A 250 -15.56 -16.04 3.02
CA GLY A 250 -16.92 -15.73 2.65
C GLY A 250 -17.37 -16.41 1.35
N ARG A 251 -16.47 -16.57 0.37
CA ARG A 251 -16.79 -17.30 -0.87
C ARG A 251 -16.81 -18.82 -0.70
N ARG A 252 -15.94 -19.38 0.14
CA ARG A 252 -15.81 -20.84 0.30
C ARG A 252 -16.78 -21.44 1.31
N TRP A 253 -17.02 -20.74 2.42
CA TRP A 253 -17.83 -21.24 3.54
C TRP A 253 -19.01 -20.33 3.90
N GLY A 254 -19.19 -19.21 3.21
CA GLY A 254 -20.24 -18.26 3.53
C GLY A 254 -21.64 -18.77 3.27
N LYS A 255 -22.42 -18.98 4.34
CA LYS A 255 -23.83 -19.40 4.28
C LYS A 255 -24.77 -18.24 4.62
N HIS A 256 -24.38 -17.39 5.57
CA HIS A 256 -25.24 -16.32 6.07
C HIS A 256 -24.89 -14.98 5.41
N LYS A 257 -25.83 -14.45 4.63
CA LYS A 257 -25.62 -13.17 3.92
C LYS A 257 -25.58 -12.00 4.91
N LEU A 258 -24.61 -11.12 4.66
CA LEU A 258 -24.44 -9.86 5.37
C LEU A 258 -25.05 -8.72 4.53
N ARG A 259 -24.42 -8.42 3.40
CA ARG A 259 -24.86 -7.39 2.45
C ARG A 259 -24.29 -7.69 1.06
N GLY A 260 -25.17 -7.72 0.06
CA GLY A 260 -24.79 -8.06 -1.32
C GLY A 260 -24.06 -9.42 -1.38
N PRO A 261 -22.86 -9.51 -1.98
CA PRO A 261 -22.12 -10.77 -2.06
C PRO A 261 -21.42 -11.17 -0.74
N LYS A 262 -21.33 -10.28 0.26
CA LYS A 262 -20.60 -10.52 1.51
C LYS A 262 -21.39 -11.41 2.48
N THR A 263 -20.67 -12.18 3.29
CA THR A 263 -21.25 -13.09 4.30
C THR A 263 -20.67 -12.81 5.69
N TRP A 264 -21.42 -13.19 6.72
CA TRP A 264 -20.97 -13.08 8.11
C TRP A 264 -19.71 -13.90 8.37
N GLU A 265 -19.61 -15.09 7.78
CA GLU A 265 -18.42 -15.94 7.90
C GLU A 265 -17.19 -15.29 7.28
N GLY A 266 -17.37 -14.58 6.15
CA GLY A 266 -16.32 -13.77 5.55
C GLY A 266 -15.87 -12.66 6.50
N LEU A 267 -16.81 -11.85 7.00
CA LEU A 267 -16.50 -10.76 7.92
C LEU A 267 -15.74 -11.26 9.18
N LEU A 268 -16.23 -12.33 9.82
CA LEU A 268 -15.61 -12.91 11.01
C LEU A 268 -14.24 -13.53 10.71
N GLY A 269 -14.09 -14.17 9.55
CA GLY A 269 -12.81 -14.70 9.09
C GLY A 269 -11.78 -13.61 8.85
N GLY A 270 -12.19 -12.52 8.20
CA GLY A 270 -11.37 -11.32 8.01
C GLY A 270 -11.02 -10.65 9.33
N ALA A 271 -11.96 -10.56 10.27
CA ALA A 271 -11.74 -10.00 11.59
C ALA A 271 -10.70 -10.80 12.38
N ALA A 272 -10.82 -12.12 12.42
CA ALA A 272 -9.88 -12.99 13.11
C ALA A 272 -8.46 -12.85 12.55
N VAL A 273 -8.31 -12.86 11.21
CA VAL A 273 -7.01 -12.68 10.56
C VAL A 273 -6.46 -11.27 10.78
N SER A 274 -7.30 -10.23 10.70
CA SER A 274 -6.91 -8.84 10.97
C SER A 274 -6.37 -8.67 12.38
N PHE A 275 -7.04 -9.26 13.38
CA PHE A 275 -6.61 -9.23 14.76
C PHE A 275 -5.27 -9.94 14.94
N ILE A 276 -5.14 -11.18 14.43
CA ILE A 276 -3.90 -11.95 14.55
C ILE A 276 -2.75 -11.20 13.90
N VAL A 277 -2.91 -10.73 12.66
CA VAL A 277 -1.84 -10.05 11.92
C VAL A 277 -1.44 -8.75 12.61
N SER A 278 -2.40 -7.90 12.97
CA SER A 278 -2.10 -6.64 13.65
C SER A 278 -1.46 -6.85 15.01
N PHE A 279 -1.97 -7.80 15.81
CA PHE A 279 -1.39 -8.15 17.09
C PHE A 279 0.06 -8.62 16.96
N LEU A 280 0.35 -9.51 16.00
CA LEU A 280 1.71 -10.00 15.74
C LEU A 280 2.68 -8.87 15.39
N PHE A 281 2.28 -7.90 14.57
CA PHE A 281 3.12 -6.73 14.28
C PHE A 281 3.35 -5.85 15.51
N LEU A 282 2.31 -5.61 16.31
CA LEU A 282 2.42 -4.73 17.48
C LEU A 282 3.26 -5.34 18.61
N ILE A 283 3.35 -6.67 18.71
CA ILE A 283 4.22 -7.35 19.69
C ILE A 283 5.62 -7.64 19.14
N TYR A 284 5.87 -7.47 17.84
CA TYR A 284 7.13 -7.84 17.21
C TYR A 284 8.34 -7.09 17.80
N GLU A 285 8.27 -5.77 17.88
CA GLU A 285 9.39 -4.95 18.38
C GLU A 285 9.67 -5.19 19.88
N PRO A 286 8.66 -5.18 20.78
CA PRO A 286 8.87 -5.58 22.17
C PRO A 286 9.45 -6.99 22.30
N ALA A 287 8.95 -7.96 21.53
CA ALA A 287 9.44 -9.34 21.59
C ALA A 287 10.90 -9.46 21.12
N LEU A 288 11.28 -8.74 20.06
CA LEU A 288 12.66 -8.71 19.57
C LEU A 288 13.60 -8.09 20.60
N LYS A 289 13.17 -7.01 21.27
CA LYS A 289 13.95 -6.36 22.33
C LYS A 289 14.15 -7.31 23.52
N THR A 290 13.08 -7.93 24.01
CA THR A 290 13.17 -8.93 25.10
C THR A 290 14.09 -10.10 24.75
N PHE A 291 14.09 -10.54 23.48
CA PHE A 291 14.99 -11.61 23.02
C PHE A 291 16.46 -11.17 22.98
N LYS A 292 16.75 -9.96 22.46
CA LYS A 292 18.11 -9.39 22.40
C LYS A 292 18.69 -9.14 23.80
N ASP A 293 17.86 -8.76 24.76
CA ASP A 293 18.27 -8.45 26.14
C ASP A 293 18.53 -9.72 26.99
N GLY A 294 18.33 -10.92 26.44
CA GLY A 294 18.69 -12.20 27.08
C GLY A 294 17.84 -12.60 28.29
N ILE A 295 16.85 -11.79 28.67
CA ILE A 295 15.95 -12.04 29.79
C ILE A 295 14.52 -12.19 29.25
N PRO A 296 14.05 -13.42 28.97
CA PRO A 296 12.67 -13.65 28.55
C PRO A 296 11.72 -13.49 29.74
N ASN A 297 11.54 -12.27 30.23
CA ASN A 297 10.48 -11.99 31.17
C ASN A 297 9.19 -11.72 30.38
N ILE A 298 8.42 -12.78 30.13
CA ILE A 298 7.10 -12.71 29.48
C ILE A 298 6.17 -11.71 30.17
N ALA A 299 6.37 -11.44 31.47
CA ALA A 299 5.59 -10.43 32.21
C ALA A 299 5.91 -8.98 31.79
N THR A 300 7.03 -8.72 31.11
CA THR A 300 7.38 -7.38 30.58
C THR A 300 6.77 -7.08 29.21
N LEU A 301 6.33 -8.11 28.49
CA LEU A 301 5.48 -7.96 27.32
C LEU A 301 4.08 -7.58 27.83
N ASN A 302 3.82 -6.29 27.97
CA ASN A 302 2.48 -5.77 28.25
C ASN A 302 1.56 -6.06 27.06
N PHE A 303 1.10 -7.32 26.92
CA PHE A 303 0.28 -7.79 25.82
C PHE A 303 -1.10 -7.11 25.77
N GLY A 304 -1.53 -6.51 26.89
CA GLY A 304 -2.82 -5.83 26.99
C GLY A 304 -2.93 -4.66 26.01
N VAL A 305 -1.93 -3.77 25.98
CA VAL A 305 -1.97 -2.58 25.12
C VAL A 305 -1.98 -2.96 23.62
N PRO A 306 -1.04 -3.79 23.10
CA PRO A 306 -1.08 -4.28 21.73
C PRO A 306 -2.38 -5.00 21.37
N ALA A 307 -2.97 -5.78 22.28
CA ALA A 307 -4.23 -6.47 22.03
C ALA A 307 -5.40 -5.49 21.87
N ILE A 308 -5.49 -4.45 22.72
CA ILE A 308 -6.55 -3.44 22.61
C ILE A 308 -6.38 -2.62 21.32
N VAL A 309 -5.15 -2.24 20.98
CA VAL A 309 -4.86 -1.51 19.73
C VAL A 309 -5.19 -2.38 18.50
N ALA A 310 -4.77 -3.66 18.48
CA ALA A 310 -5.13 -4.61 17.43
C ALA A 310 -6.64 -4.80 17.29
N LEU A 311 -7.36 -4.87 18.42
CA LEU A 311 -8.81 -4.95 18.44
C LEU A 311 -9.44 -3.71 17.83
N ALA A 312 -8.96 -2.50 18.17
CA ALA A 312 -9.45 -1.26 17.58
C ALA A 312 -9.28 -1.24 16.05
N GLY A 313 -8.10 -1.60 15.54
CA GLY A 313 -7.86 -1.71 14.09
C GLY A 313 -8.76 -2.75 13.40
N THR A 314 -9.01 -3.88 14.08
CA THR A 314 -9.90 -4.95 13.61
C THR A 314 -11.35 -4.50 13.55
N LEU A 315 -11.82 -3.77 14.56
CA LEU A 315 -13.18 -3.22 14.57
C LEU A 315 -13.37 -2.18 13.46
N THR A 316 -12.35 -1.36 13.17
CA THR A 316 -12.35 -0.46 12.02
C THR A 316 -12.47 -1.23 10.70
N PHE A 317 -11.70 -2.31 10.52
CA PHE A 317 -11.83 -3.18 9.35
C PHE A 317 -13.25 -3.74 9.22
N CYS A 318 -13.80 -4.30 10.30
CA CYS A 318 -15.16 -4.85 10.30
C CYS A 318 -16.19 -3.79 9.89
N PHE A 319 -16.04 -2.56 10.40
CA PHE A 319 -16.91 -1.45 10.06
C PHE A 319 -16.82 -1.11 8.55
N VAL A 320 -15.61 -0.88 8.03
CA VAL A 320 -15.42 -0.56 6.60
C VAL A 320 -15.91 -1.69 5.70
N ASP A 321 -15.61 -2.94 6.06
CA ASP A 321 -16.01 -4.12 5.28
C ASP A 321 -17.53 -4.31 5.30
N TYR A 322 -18.20 -4.04 6.43
CA TYR A 322 -19.65 -4.10 6.56
C TYR A 322 -20.37 -3.06 5.68
N PHE A 323 -19.92 -1.80 5.70
CA PHE A 323 -20.64 -0.71 5.03
C PHE A 323 -20.47 -0.71 3.51
N THR A 324 -19.39 -1.31 2.97
CA THR A 324 -19.09 -1.32 1.53
C THR A 324 -19.23 0.06 0.88
N PRO A 325 -18.43 1.05 1.32
CA PRO A 325 -18.48 2.38 0.75
C PRO A 325 -18.16 2.37 -0.76
N VAL A 326 -18.57 3.44 -1.44
CA VAL A 326 -18.24 3.66 -2.86
C VAL A 326 -16.72 3.80 -3.06
N ILE A 327 -16.06 4.41 -2.07
CA ILE A 327 -14.61 4.54 -2.00
C ILE A 327 -13.99 3.16 -1.80
N SER A 328 -12.83 2.91 -2.41
CA SER A 328 -12.09 1.67 -2.25
C SER A 328 -11.86 1.33 -0.77
N ASP A 329 -12.34 0.15 -0.39
CA ASP A 329 -12.08 -0.49 0.90
C ASP A 329 -10.58 -0.67 1.16
N ASN A 330 -9.79 -0.95 0.12
CA ASN A 330 -8.33 -1.03 0.23
C ASN A 330 -7.67 0.29 0.65
N LEU A 331 -8.22 1.44 0.26
CA LEU A 331 -7.72 2.75 0.70
C LEU A 331 -8.12 3.00 2.16
N LEU A 332 -9.41 2.80 2.46
CA LEU A 332 -10.00 3.11 3.75
C LEU A 332 -9.49 2.21 4.87
N ASN A 333 -9.36 0.90 4.62
CA ASN A 333 -8.87 -0.05 5.62
C ASN A 333 -7.45 0.31 6.06
N ALA A 334 -6.54 0.59 5.13
CA ALA A 334 -5.18 0.99 5.48
C ALA A 334 -5.19 2.30 6.29
N PHE A 335 -5.82 3.36 5.76
CA PHE A 335 -5.74 4.69 6.37
C PHE A 335 -6.51 4.82 7.69
N LEU A 336 -7.76 4.35 7.74
CA LEU A 336 -8.61 4.47 8.93
C LEU A 336 -8.14 3.55 10.06
N SER A 337 -7.78 2.29 9.77
CA SER A 337 -7.28 1.40 10.83
C SER A 337 -6.00 1.95 11.44
N ALA A 338 -5.08 2.49 10.64
CA ALA A 338 -3.87 3.12 11.17
C ALA A 338 -4.20 4.31 12.08
N SER A 339 -5.08 5.20 11.62
CA SER A 339 -5.47 6.40 12.38
C SER A 339 -6.13 6.05 13.72
N ILE A 340 -7.07 5.10 13.71
CA ILE A 340 -7.76 4.66 14.94
C ILE A 340 -6.80 3.97 15.89
N MET A 341 -5.92 3.09 15.38
CA MET A 341 -4.92 2.43 16.23
C MET A 341 -3.98 3.43 16.91
N VAL A 342 -3.51 4.45 16.20
CA VAL A 342 -2.68 5.52 16.78
C VAL A 342 -3.45 6.27 17.88
N ILE A 343 -4.69 6.68 17.62
CA ILE A 343 -5.53 7.37 18.63
C ILE A 343 -5.73 6.48 19.86
N THR A 344 -6.05 5.20 19.66
CA THR A 344 -6.22 4.23 20.76
C THR A 344 -4.92 4.07 21.56
N ALA A 345 -3.76 3.95 20.89
CA ALA A 345 -2.48 3.85 21.57
C ALA A 345 -2.18 5.09 22.41
N PHE A 346 -2.43 6.30 21.89
CA PHE A 346 -2.26 7.53 22.65
C PHE A 346 -3.17 7.61 23.88
N VAL A 347 -4.45 7.28 23.73
CA VAL A 347 -5.41 7.29 24.86
C VAL A 347 -4.97 6.32 25.95
N LEU A 348 -4.51 5.12 25.59
CA LEU A 348 -4.06 4.11 26.55
C LEU A 348 -2.76 4.48 27.28
N VAL A 349 -1.92 5.33 26.68
CA VAL A 349 -0.68 5.81 27.33
C VAL A 349 -0.96 6.98 28.29
N LEU A 350 -2.02 7.76 28.03
CA LEU A 350 -2.42 8.90 28.85
C LEU A 350 -3.25 8.51 30.09
N LEU A 351 -3.89 7.34 30.06
CA LEU A 351 -4.63 6.74 31.18
C LEU A 351 -3.71 5.88 32.05
#